data_AF-A0A9W9FVE0-F1
#
_entry.id   AF-A0A9W9FVE0-F1
#
_cell.length_a   1.000
_cell.length_b   1.000
_cell.length_c   1.000
_cell.angle_alpha   90.00
_cell.angle_beta   90.00
_cell.angle_gamma   90.00
#
_symmetry.space_group_name_H-M   'P 1'
#
loop_
_entity.id
_entity.type
_entity.pdbx_description
1 polymer ?
#
loop_
_entity_poly.entity_id
_entity_poly.type
_entity_poly.pdbx_seq_one_letter_code
_entity_poly.pdbx_strand_id
1 'polypeptide(L)'
;MPAKELTGSCMDCKDADAVLTTRNRSLCGPCYQVFLEHKVYRRMERYRKYPDPGSPSYRLLLPLSLGVSSSSLLRMLDTGMNRQLAKNARTSYTIEIIAIEPFTHAYDEALYTKRFEAARETFSKYTFNRIPLHSIFDYVPNMTEAMREYVGSQFKDDTSRSNEERLAAFRGANSTATSKADLDNVLFTQLVVGYAKQTGCESILWADSDTSLAAKTLAGAAKGRGAALTWQVSDAMSPWGVRFDFPCRDISKPELALYESVSPDLSDIVIPDEPLSENILTKNLSIDELMLRYVTTQGEKYPGVMANVSRTANKLDSYSSLDSTICSLCSAIVDNVKGNETGITVASQFSVQKPQFCYGCTRSRPEIDS
;
A
#
# COMPACT_ATOMS: atom_id res chain seq x y z
N MET A 1 22.12 -19.97 -7.24
CA MET A 1 22.75 -20.76 -6.16
C MET A 1 22.05 -22.11 -6.12
N PRO A 2 22.78 -23.25 -6.06
CA PRO A 2 22.12 -24.55 -5.95
C PRO A 2 21.27 -24.58 -4.67
N ALA A 3 20.06 -25.13 -4.77
CA ALA A 3 19.17 -25.30 -3.64
C ALA A 3 19.91 -26.11 -2.57
N LYS A 4 20.13 -25.52 -1.40
CA LYS A 4 20.76 -26.20 -0.29
C LYS A 4 19.81 -27.32 0.13
N GLU A 5 20.21 -28.58 -0.02
CA GLU A 5 19.39 -29.72 0.43
C GLU A 5 19.02 -29.52 1.90
N LEU A 6 17.72 -29.34 2.13
CA LEU A 6 17.14 -29.26 3.47
C LEU A 6 17.17 -30.66 4.07
N THR A 7 18.29 -31.01 4.67
CA THR A 7 18.44 -32.26 5.43
C THR A 7 18.17 -31.97 6.90
N GLY A 8 17.02 -32.41 7.42
CA GLY A 8 16.70 -32.35 8.85
C GLY A 8 15.22 -32.17 9.19
N SER A 9 14.87 -32.48 10.44
CA SER A 9 13.53 -32.26 10.99
C SER A 9 13.30 -30.78 11.30
N CYS A 10 12.02 -30.39 11.33
CA CYS A 10 11.57 -29.05 11.69
C CYS A 10 12.05 -28.69 13.10
N MET A 11 12.68 -27.52 13.25
CA MET A 11 13.21 -27.06 14.54
C MET A 11 12.12 -26.80 15.59
N ASP A 12 10.88 -26.53 15.16
CA ASP A 12 9.79 -26.13 16.06
C ASP A 12 8.98 -27.32 16.56
N CYS A 13 8.45 -28.13 15.65
CA CYS A 13 7.68 -29.32 16.04
C CYS A 13 8.54 -30.57 16.24
N LYS A 14 9.73 -30.66 15.62
CA LYS A 14 10.61 -31.86 15.60
C LYS A 14 10.01 -33.13 14.99
N ASP A 15 8.75 -33.09 14.54
CA ASP A 15 8.00 -34.26 14.07
C ASP A 15 7.91 -34.36 12.53
N ALA A 16 8.03 -33.23 11.82
CA ALA A 16 7.92 -33.17 10.36
C ALA A 16 9.23 -32.74 9.72
N ASP A 17 9.45 -33.10 8.47
CA ASP A 17 10.61 -32.67 7.71
C ASP A 17 10.59 -31.16 7.45
N ALA A 18 11.76 -30.54 7.52
CA ALA A 18 11.90 -29.13 7.18
C ALA A 18 11.83 -28.94 5.66
N VAL A 19 10.93 -28.07 5.20
CA VAL A 19 10.76 -27.75 3.78
C VAL A 19 11.16 -26.30 3.45
N LEU A 20 11.45 -25.50 4.47
CA LEU A 20 11.82 -24.09 4.35
C LEU A 20 13.01 -23.75 5.25
N THR A 21 13.84 -22.80 4.81
CA THR A 21 14.84 -22.14 5.67
C THR A 21 14.51 -20.66 5.81
N THR A 22 14.42 -20.15 7.05
CA THR A 22 14.31 -18.71 7.32
C THR A 22 15.28 -18.30 8.43
N ARG A 23 16.14 -17.30 8.19
CA ARG A 23 17.07 -16.73 9.19
C ARG A 23 17.78 -17.80 10.05
N ASN A 24 18.34 -18.83 9.39
CA ASN A 24 19.01 -19.99 9.99
C ASN A 24 18.12 -21.00 10.75
N ARG A 25 16.80 -20.94 10.58
CA ARG A 25 15.86 -21.94 11.10
C ARG A 25 15.30 -22.79 9.98
N SER A 26 15.30 -24.10 10.17
CA SER A 26 14.70 -25.07 9.26
C SER A 26 13.31 -25.43 9.77
N LEU A 27 12.25 -25.14 9.00
CA LEU A 27 10.86 -25.27 9.43
C LEU A 27 10.03 -26.07 8.42
N CYS A 28 9.05 -26.82 8.91
CA CYS A 28 7.98 -27.37 8.08
C CYS A 28 6.96 -26.27 7.72
N GLY A 29 6.13 -26.52 6.70
CA GLY A 29 5.11 -25.56 6.23
C GLY A 29 4.19 -25.03 7.34
N PRO A 30 3.54 -25.90 8.16
CA PRO A 30 2.66 -25.45 9.23
C PRO A 30 3.34 -24.59 10.30
N CYS A 31 4.57 -24.95 10.71
CA CYS A 31 5.31 -24.14 11.69
C CYS A 31 5.69 -22.78 11.10
N TYR A 32 6.03 -22.73 9.81
CA TYR A 32 6.30 -21.47 9.11
C TYR A 32 5.05 -20.58 9.02
N GLN A 33 3.88 -21.16 8.73
CA GLN A 33 2.61 -20.42 8.73
C GLN A 33 2.33 -19.79 10.09
N VAL A 34 2.41 -20.57 11.17
CA VAL A 34 2.20 -20.07 12.54
C VAL A 34 3.19 -18.95 12.89
N PHE A 35 4.45 -19.09 12.47
CA PHE A 35 5.49 -18.09 12.71
C PHE A 35 5.16 -16.75 12.04
N LEU A 36 4.73 -16.74 10.78
CA LEU A 36 4.37 -15.51 10.06
C LEU A 36 3.04 -14.92 10.55
N GLU A 37 2.04 -15.75 10.78
CA GLU A 37 0.74 -15.34 11.32
C GLU A 37 0.89 -14.66 12.68
N HIS A 38 1.83 -15.13 13.53
CA HIS A 38 2.10 -14.49 14.81
C HIS A 38 2.64 -13.06 14.63
N LYS A 39 3.44 -12.78 13.60
CA LYS A 39 3.90 -11.41 13.31
C LYS A 39 2.72 -10.48 13.01
N VAL A 40 1.82 -10.88 12.10
CA VAL A 40 0.60 -10.11 11.79
C VAL A 40 -0.28 -9.96 13.03
N TYR A 41 -0.47 -11.03 13.78
CA TYR A 41 -1.28 -11.02 15.01
C TYR A 41 -0.80 -9.99 16.03
N ARG A 42 0.52 -9.85 16.23
CA ARG A 42 1.09 -8.82 17.12
C ARG A 42 0.84 -7.41 16.61
N ARG A 43 0.83 -7.21 15.30
CA ARG A 43 0.58 -5.91 14.67
C ARG A 43 -0.89 -5.49 14.77
N MET A 44 -1.79 -6.46 14.88
CA MET A 44 -3.23 -6.24 15.11
C MET A 44 -3.59 -6.00 16.58
N GLU A 45 -2.62 -5.90 17.51
CA GLU A 45 -2.87 -5.81 18.95
C GLU A 45 -3.79 -4.66 19.36
N ARG A 46 -3.68 -3.51 18.69
CA ARG A 46 -4.56 -2.35 18.89
C ARG A 46 -6.04 -2.69 18.74
N TYR A 47 -6.38 -3.56 17.80
CA TYR A 47 -7.77 -3.90 17.47
C TYR A 47 -8.33 -5.03 18.32
N ARG A 48 -7.53 -5.63 19.21
CA ARG A 48 -7.96 -6.81 19.99
C ARG A 48 -8.84 -6.46 21.17
N LYS A 49 -8.80 -5.23 21.67
CA LYS A 49 -9.69 -4.73 22.74
C LYS A 49 -10.78 -3.88 22.11
N TYR A 50 -11.98 -3.89 22.67
CA TYR A 50 -13.01 -2.93 22.23
C TYR A 50 -12.52 -1.49 22.45
N PRO A 51 -12.96 -0.53 21.63
CA PRO A 51 -12.70 0.88 21.87
C PRO A 51 -13.13 1.29 23.29
N ASP A 52 -14.35 0.90 23.68
CA ASP A 52 -14.92 1.06 25.02
C ASP A 52 -15.97 -0.05 25.32
N PRO A 53 -16.33 -0.30 26.59
CA PRO A 53 -17.45 -1.19 26.95
C PRO A 53 -18.77 -0.68 26.34
N GLY A 54 -19.32 -1.42 25.37
CA GLY A 54 -20.58 -1.06 24.68
C GLY A 54 -20.39 -0.38 23.33
N SER A 55 -19.16 -0.02 22.95
CA SER A 55 -18.85 0.50 21.62
C SER A 55 -18.95 -0.58 20.54
N PRO A 56 -19.31 -0.22 19.29
CA PRO A 56 -19.26 -1.15 18.17
C PRO A 56 -17.84 -1.66 17.96
N SER A 57 -17.74 -2.82 17.33
CA SER A 57 -16.45 -3.36 16.86
C SER A 57 -15.81 -2.40 15.85
N TYR A 58 -14.49 -2.28 15.86
CA TYR A 58 -13.76 -1.53 14.84
C TYR A 58 -14.12 -2.02 13.45
N ARG A 59 -14.34 -1.11 12.50
CA ARG A 59 -14.49 -1.47 11.08
C ARG A 59 -13.17 -1.20 10.36
N LEU A 60 -12.57 -2.24 9.79
CA LEU A 60 -11.29 -2.16 9.10
C LEU A 60 -11.47 -2.42 7.61
N LEU A 61 -10.78 -1.68 6.76
CA LEU A 61 -10.76 -1.89 5.32
C LEU A 61 -9.46 -2.57 4.90
N LEU A 62 -9.53 -3.64 4.11
CA LEU A 62 -8.37 -4.28 3.49
C LEU A 62 -8.46 -4.16 1.96
N PRO A 63 -7.59 -3.34 1.34
CA PRO A 63 -7.41 -3.32 -0.10
C PRO A 63 -6.76 -4.62 -0.59
N LEU A 64 -7.46 -5.36 -1.44
CA LEU A 64 -7.04 -6.62 -2.04
C LEU A 64 -6.62 -6.41 -3.49
N SER A 65 -5.32 -6.53 -3.74
CA SER A 65 -4.74 -6.48 -5.08
C SER A 65 -4.60 -7.85 -5.75
N LEU A 66 -4.95 -8.93 -5.02
CA LEU A 66 -4.71 -10.34 -5.38
C LEU A 66 -3.23 -10.73 -5.56
N GLY A 67 -2.29 -9.81 -5.34
CA GLY A 67 -0.86 -10.13 -5.27
C GLY A 67 -0.51 -10.88 -3.97
N VAL A 68 0.68 -11.46 -3.92
CA VAL A 68 1.15 -12.31 -2.81
C VAL A 68 0.96 -11.66 -1.44
N SER A 69 1.24 -10.36 -1.29
CA SER A 69 1.18 -9.70 0.01
C SER A 69 -0.25 -9.48 0.52
N SER A 70 -1.17 -9.05 -0.34
CA SER A 70 -2.56 -8.75 0.07
C SER A 70 -3.36 -10.03 0.32
N SER A 71 -3.19 -11.04 -0.54
CA SER A 71 -3.80 -12.36 -0.36
C SER A 71 -3.26 -13.08 0.89
N SER A 72 -1.94 -13.04 1.12
CA SER A 72 -1.35 -13.61 2.34
C SER A 72 -1.81 -12.88 3.60
N LEU A 73 -1.92 -11.55 3.55
CA LEU A 73 -2.46 -10.78 4.68
C LEU A 73 -3.90 -11.18 5.00
N LEU A 74 -4.76 -11.27 3.98
CA LEU A 74 -6.15 -11.72 4.15
C LEU A 74 -6.20 -13.09 4.83
N ARG A 75 -5.39 -14.05 4.36
CA ARG A 75 -5.33 -15.39 4.94
C ARG A 75 -4.85 -15.39 6.39
N MET A 76 -3.80 -14.64 6.72
CA MET A 76 -3.29 -14.54 8.09
C MET A 76 -4.32 -13.89 9.04
N LEU A 77 -5.05 -12.88 8.57
CA LEU A 77 -6.15 -12.26 9.32
C LEU A 77 -7.32 -13.24 9.49
N ASP A 78 -7.66 -14.01 8.47
CA ASP A 78 -8.66 -15.07 8.50
C ASP A 78 -8.34 -16.13 9.55
N THR A 79 -7.11 -16.65 9.55
CA THR A 79 -6.63 -17.59 10.57
C THR A 79 -6.74 -17.00 11.97
N GLY A 80 -6.29 -15.75 12.14
CA GLY A 80 -6.30 -15.05 13.41
C GLY A 80 -7.72 -14.89 13.97
N MET A 81 -8.67 -14.50 13.12
CA MET A 81 -10.08 -14.36 13.51
C MET A 81 -10.72 -15.71 13.84
N ASN A 82 -10.48 -16.75 13.04
CA ASN A 82 -11.02 -18.09 13.30
C ASN A 82 -10.51 -18.65 14.64
N ARG A 83 -9.24 -18.42 14.97
CA ARG A 83 -8.67 -18.77 16.29
C ARG A 83 -9.31 -18.02 17.45
N GLN A 84 -9.72 -16.75 17.26
CA GLN A 84 -10.42 -15.99 18.29
C GLN A 84 -11.85 -16.51 18.49
N LEU A 85 -12.58 -16.73 17.39
CA LEU A 85 -13.93 -17.26 17.41
C LEU A 85 -14.00 -18.65 18.04
N ALA A 86 -13.04 -19.53 17.74
CA ALA A 86 -12.96 -20.87 18.34
C ALA A 86 -12.77 -20.86 19.86
N LYS A 87 -12.29 -19.74 20.44
CA LYS A 87 -12.15 -19.54 21.89
C LYS A 87 -13.39 -18.88 22.51
N ASN A 88 -14.52 -18.84 21.80
CA ASN A 88 -15.75 -18.12 22.18
C ASN A 88 -15.52 -16.63 22.48
N ALA A 89 -14.45 -16.03 21.94
CA ALA A 89 -14.21 -14.61 22.07
C ALA A 89 -15.01 -13.86 20.98
N ARG A 90 -15.74 -12.81 21.38
CA ARG A 90 -16.30 -11.87 20.41
C ARG A 90 -15.15 -11.16 19.68
N THR A 91 -15.28 -10.99 18.38
CA THR A 91 -14.32 -10.21 17.58
C THR A 91 -14.52 -8.72 17.85
N SER A 92 -13.46 -8.05 18.26
CA SER A 92 -13.43 -6.60 18.52
C SER A 92 -13.32 -5.75 17.25
N TYR A 93 -13.19 -6.39 16.08
CA TYR A 93 -13.18 -5.74 14.78
C TYR A 93 -13.84 -6.61 13.70
N THR A 94 -14.32 -5.97 12.63
CA THR A 94 -14.72 -6.58 11.36
C THR A 94 -13.78 -6.10 10.25
N ILE A 95 -13.68 -6.89 9.17
CA ILE A 95 -12.88 -6.54 8.01
C ILE A 95 -13.79 -6.49 6.78
N GLU A 96 -13.73 -5.40 6.05
CA GLU A 96 -14.33 -5.21 4.74
C GLU A 96 -13.23 -5.27 3.67
N ILE A 97 -13.48 -5.98 2.58
CA ILE A 97 -12.51 -6.20 1.52
C ILE A 97 -12.89 -5.35 0.31
N ILE A 98 -11.93 -4.60 -0.22
CA ILE A 98 -12.10 -3.83 -1.45
C ILE A 98 -11.03 -4.22 -2.47
N ALA A 99 -11.46 -4.58 -3.68
CA ALA A 99 -10.59 -4.77 -4.83
C ALA A 99 -10.80 -3.63 -5.81
N ILE A 100 -9.75 -2.83 -6.04
CA ILE A 100 -9.77 -1.80 -7.09
C ILE A 100 -9.33 -2.48 -8.39
N GLU A 101 -10.13 -2.34 -9.43
CA GLU A 101 -9.80 -2.94 -10.72
C GLU A 101 -8.45 -2.42 -11.24
N PRO A 102 -7.60 -3.30 -11.79
CA PRO A 102 -6.32 -2.86 -12.33
C PRO A 102 -6.55 -1.82 -13.44
N PHE A 103 -5.82 -0.70 -13.35
CA PHE A 103 -6.00 0.47 -14.20
C PHE A 103 -4.83 0.68 -15.17
N THR A 104 -3.98 -0.34 -15.33
CA THR A 104 -2.86 -0.39 -16.27
C THR A 104 -3.24 -1.21 -17.50
N HIS A 105 -2.84 -0.78 -18.70
CA HIS A 105 -3.35 -1.25 -19.99
C HIS A 105 -3.05 -2.73 -20.39
N ALA A 106 -2.57 -3.58 -19.50
CA ALA A 106 -2.06 -4.91 -19.85
C ALA A 106 -2.38 -6.02 -18.85
N TYR A 107 -3.53 -5.99 -18.16
CA TYR A 107 -3.91 -7.08 -17.27
C TYR A 107 -4.92 -8.06 -17.91
N ASP A 108 -4.80 -9.34 -17.57
CA ASP A 108 -5.75 -10.37 -17.97
C ASP A 108 -7.02 -10.26 -17.09
N GLU A 109 -8.07 -9.65 -17.64
CA GLU A 109 -9.35 -9.44 -16.94
C GLU A 109 -10.04 -10.75 -16.59
N ALA A 110 -9.95 -11.76 -17.45
CA ALA A 110 -10.58 -13.07 -17.22
C ALA A 110 -9.88 -13.80 -16.07
N LEU A 111 -8.55 -13.79 -16.05
CA LEU A 111 -7.77 -14.33 -14.95
C LEU A 111 -8.05 -13.55 -13.66
N TYR A 112 -8.01 -12.22 -13.70
CA TYR A 112 -8.29 -11.39 -12.52
C TYR A 112 -9.66 -11.69 -11.93
N THR A 113 -10.69 -11.76 -12.77
CA THR A 113 -12.06 -12.08 -12.35
C THR A 113 -12.13 -13.47 -11.72
N LYS A 114 -11.52 -14.48 -12.35
CA LYS A 114 -11.44 -15.84 -11.80
C LYS A 114 -10.78 -15.87 -10.41
N ARG A 115 -9.65 -15.18 -10.26
CA ARG A 115 -8.88 -15.11 -9.00
C ARG A 115 -9.63 -14.35 -7.90
N PHE A 116 -10.32 -13.27 -8.27
CA PHE A 116 -11.19 -12.52 -7.36
C PHE A 116 -12.34 -13.38 -6.82
N GLU A 117 -13.00 -14.14 -7.70
CA GLU A 117 -14.09 -15.04 -7.30
C GLU A 117 -13.59 -16.17 -6.39
N ALA A 118 -12.44 -16.77 -6.71
CA ALA A 118 -11.80 -17.75 -5.83
C ALA A 118 -11.50 -17.19 -4.43
N ALA A 119 -11.08 -15.92 -4.34
CA ALA A 119 -10.87 -15.25 -3.05
C ALA A 119 -12.18 -15.06 -2.28
N ARG A 120 -13.23 -14.61 -2.97
CA ARG A 120 -14.56 -14.39 -2.38
C ARG A 120 -15.17 -15.69 -1.87
N GLU A 121 -15.02 -16.78 -2.61
CA GLU A 121 -15.50 -18.11 -2.22
C GLU A 121 -14.72 -18.66 -1.01
N THR A 122 -13.39 -18.59 -1.06
CA THR A 122 -12.49 -19.10 0.00
C THR A 122 -12.70 -18.35 1.32
N PHE A 123 -12.93 -17.03 1.24
CA PHE A 123 -13.06 -16.15 2.39
C PHE A 123 -14.49 -15.60 2.54
N SER A 124 -15.49 -16.45 2.32
CA SER A 124 -16.93 -16.12 2.26
C SER A 124 -17.53 -15.41 3.49
N LYS A 125 -16.83 -15.39 4.62
CA LYS A 125 -17.26 -14.68 5.84
C LYS A 125 -17.09 -13.16 5.77
N TYR A 126 -16.31 -12.65 4.82
CA TYR A 126 -16.08 -11.22 4.65
C TYR A 126 -16.94 -10.64 3.54
N THR A 127 -17.21 -9.34 3.64
CA THR A 127 -17.83 -8.58 2.56
C THR A 127 -16.76 -8.18 1.55
N PHE A 128 -16.96 -8.54 0.28
CA PHE A 128 -16.10 -8.18 -0.84
C PHE A 128 -16.80 -7.17 -1.74
N ASN A 129 -16.09 -6.10 -2.08
CA ASN A 129 -16.51 -5.13 -3.07
C ASN A 129 -15.43 -4.95 -4.13
N ARG A 130 -15.84 -4.93 -5.40
CA ARG A 130 -14.96 -4.65 -6.54
C ARG A 130 -15.42 -3.35 -7.19
N ILE A 131 -14.52 -2.38 -7.33
CA ILE A 131 -14.85 -1.09 -7.94
C ILE A 131 -13.75 -0.63 -8.92
N PRO A 132 -14.11 0.07 -10.01
CA PRO A 132 -13.14 0.62 -10.93
C PRO A 132 -12.45 1.86 -10.36
N LEU A 133 -11.24 2.18 -10.85
CA LEU A 133 -10.52 3.40 -10.42
C LEU A 133 -11.32 4.68 -10.73
N HIS A 134 -12.12 4.68 -11.81
CA HIS A 134 -12.93 5.84 -12.19
C HIS A 134 -14.08 6.14 -11.22
N SER A 135 -14.40 5.26 -10.26
CA SER A 135 -15.30 5.59 -9.15
C SER A 135 -14.74 6.65 -8.22
N ILE A 136 -13.51 7.12 -8.41
CA ILE A 136 -12.95 8.24 -7.64
C ILE A 136 -13.84 9.49 -7.64
N PHE A 137 -14.60 9.73 -8.71
CA PHE A 137 -15.57 10.83 -8.76
C PHE A 137 -16.76 10.67 -7.81
N ASP A 138 -17.07 9.44 -7.40
CA ASP A 138 -18.19 9.12 -6.51
C ASP A 138 -17.75 9.18 -5.04
N TYR A 139 -16.51 8.77 -4.75
CA TYR A 139 -15.99 8.62 -3.38
C TYR A 139 -15.17 9.82 -2.89
N VAL A 140 -14.66 10.66 -3.79
CA VAL A 140 -13.76 11.76 -3.43
C VAL A 140 -14.39 13.12 -3.75
N PRO A 141 -14.82 13.87 -2.72
CA PRO A 141 -15.34 15.22 -2.90
C PRO A 141 -14.32 16.13 -3.58
N ASN A 142 -14.80 17.01 -4.46
CA ASN A 142 -13.99 18.02 -5.17
C ASN A 142 -12.86 17.45 -6.05
N MET A 143 -12.89 16.17 -6.42
CA MET A 143 -11.87 15.57 -7.29
C MET A 143 -11.77 16.29 -8.64
N THR A 144 -12.90 16.68 -9.23
CA THR A 144 -12.92 17.48 -10.46
C THR A 144 -12.16 18.80 -10.32
N GLU A 145 -12.33 19.51 -9.20
CA GLU A 145 -11.64 20.77 -8.91
C GLU A 145 -10.12 20.49 -8.80
N ALA A 146 -9.73 19.50 -7.99
CA ALA A 146 -8.34 19.13 -7.78
C ALA A 146 -7.63 18.71 -9.08
N MET A 147 -8.31 17.96 -9.95
CA MET A 147 -7.79 17.57 -11.28
C MET A 147 -7.57 18.78 -12.19
N ARG A 148 -8.54 19.69 -12.25
CA ARG A 148 -8.46 20.94 -13.02
C ARG A 148 -7.32 21.82 -12.53
N GLU A 149 -7.19 21.99 -11.22
CA GLU A 149 -6.12 22.78 -10.61
C GLU A 149 -4.74 22.14 -10.86
N TYR A 150 -4.65 20.82 -10.85
CA TYR A 150 -3.40 20.09 -11.05
C TYR A 150 -2.90 20.15 -12.48
N VAL A 151 -3.75 19.92 -13.49
CA VAL A 151 -3.32 19.98 -14.90
C VAL A 151 -3.34 21.40 -15.45
N GLY A 152 -4.19 22.28 -14.93
CA GLY A 152 -4.39 23.63 -15.46
C GLY A 152 -5.26 23.65 -16.72
N SER A 153 -5.02 24.61 -17.61
CA SER A 153 -5.85 24.87 -18.80
C SER A 153 -5.91 23.72 -19.82
N GLN A 154 -4.99 22.75 -19.74
CA GLN A 154 -4.95 21.58 -20.61
C GLN A 154 -6.03 20.54 -20.28
N PHE A 155 -6.55 20.52 -19.04
CA PHE A 155 -7.65 19.63 -18.66
C PHE A 155 -8.99 20.35 -18.72
N LYS A 156 -9.79 20.00 -19.72
CA LYS A 156 -11.21 20.37 -19.77
C LYS A 156 -12.02 19.17 -19.32
N ASP A 157 -12.56 19.26 -18.10
CA ASP A 157 -13.49 18.26 -17.61
C ASP A 157 -14.78 18.31 -18.43
N ASP A 158 -14.97 17.29 -19.27
CA ASP A 158 -16.17 17.12 -20.09
C ASP A 158 -17.16 16.22 -19.35
N THR A 159 -18.08 16.84 -18.62
CA THR A 159 -19.10 16.13 -17.82
C THR A 159 -20.13 15.40 -18.69
N SER A 160 -20.09 15.54 -20.02
CA SER A 160 -20.92 14.74 -20.93
C SER A 160 -20.34 13.34 -21.18
N ARG A 161 -19.05 13.14 -20.90
CA ARG A 161 -18.34 11.86 -21.04
C ARG A 161 -18.48 10.96 -19.82
N SER A 162 -18.17 9.68 -20.00
CA SER A 162 -18.16 8.74 -18.88
C SER A 162 -17.05 9.09 -17.87
N ASN A 163 -17.23 8.70 -16.61
CA ASN A 163 -16.20 8.85 -15.58
C ASN A 163 -14.88 8.18 -15.97
N GLU A 164 -14.95 7.06 -16.70
CA GLU A 164 -13.77 6.36 -17.22
C GLU A 164 -12.99 7.22 -18.23
N GLU A 165 -13.69 7.81 -19.22
CA GLU A 165 -13.08 8.67 -20.23
C GLU A 165 -12.50 9.96 -19.60
N ARG A 166 -13.21 10.53 -18.63
CA ARG A 166 -12.77 11.71 -17.87
C ARG A 166 -11.48 11.43 -17.11
N LEU A 167 -11.41 10.29 -16.41
CA LEU A 167 -10.22 9.88 -15.69
C LEU A 167 -9.06 9.56 -16.65
N ALA A 168 -9.34 8.87 -17.76
CA ALA A 168 -8.34 8.55 -18.77
C ALA A 168 -7.72 9.81 -19.38
N ALA A 169 -8.52 10.83 -19.67
CA ALA A 169 -8.04 12.12 -20.16
C ALA A 169 -7.12 12.82 -19.15
N PHE A 170 -7.49 12.81 -17.86
CA PHE A 170 -6.66 13.37 -16.79
C PHE A 170 -5.32 12.63 -16.65
N ARG A 171 -5.33 11.28 -16.64
CA ARG A 171 -4.12 10.46 -16.57
C ARG A 171 -3.23 10.66 -17.81
N GLY A 172 -3.84 10.83 -18.99
CA GLY A 172 -3.17 11.06 -20.26
C GLY A 172 -2.40 12.39 -20.34
N ALA A 173 -2.71 13.37 -19.49
CA ALA A 173 -2.01 14.66 -19.47
C ALA A 173 -0.54 14.55 -18.98
N ASN A 174 -0.18 13.48 -18.27
CA ASN A 174 1.16 13.31 -17.71
C ASN A 174 2.02 12.49 -18.68
N SER A 175 3.22 12.96 -19.01
CA SER A 175 4.06 12.34 -20.05
C SER A 175 5.05 11.30 -19.51
N THR A 176 5.64 11.54 -18.33
CA THR A 176 6.71 10.69 -17.79
C THR A 176 6.20 9.44 -17.06
N ALA A 177 6.99 8.36 -17.07
CA ALA A 177 6.67 7.13 -16.34
C ALA A 177 6.50 7.38 -14.83
N THR A 178 7.37 8.22 -14.25
CA THR A 178 7.29 8.61 -12.83
C THR A 178 6.03 9.40 -12.51
N SER A 179 5.68 10.42 -13.32
CA SER A 179 4.47 11.20 -13.09
C SER A 179 3.20 10.35 -13.18
N LYS A 180 3.13 9.44 -14.17
CA LYS A 180 2.00 8.51 -14.32
C LYS A 180 1.86 7.58 -13.11
N ALA A 181 2.95 6.90 -12.72
CA ALA A 181 2.93 5.98 -11.59
C ALA A 181 2.62 6.69 -10.25
N ASP A 182 3.17 7.89 -10.05
CA ASP A 182 2.92 8.68 -8.84
C ASP A 182 1.46 9.16 -8.79
N LEU A 183 0.91 9.61 -9.91
CA LEU A 183 -0.49 10.01 -10.02
C LEU A 183 -1.44 8.85 -9.74
N ASP A 184 -1.18 7.70 -10.37
CA ASP A 184 -1.97 6.49 -10.17
C ASP A 184 -1.99 6.05 -8.70
N ASN A 185 -0.85 6.10 -8.02
CA ASN A 185 -0.76 5.79 -6.60
C ASN A 185 -1.56 6.78 -5.73
N VAL A 186 -1.54 8.07 -6.08
CA VAL A 186 -2.33 9.10 -5.39
C VAL A 186 -3.82 8.86 -5.58
N LEU A 187 -4.26 8.64 -6.83
CA LEU A 187 -5.66 8.37 -7.16
C LEU A 187 -6.17 7.10 -6.46
N PHE A 188 -5.39 6.02 -6.49
CA PHE A 188 -5.69 4.78 -5.79
C PHE A 188 -5.84 4.99 -4.29
N THR A 189 -4.89 5.68 -3.66
CA THR A 189 -4.93 5.97 -2.21
C THR A 189 -6.18 6.78 -1.86
N GLN A 190 -6.48 7.82 -2.65
CA GLN A 190 -7.65 8.66 -2.40
C GLN A 190 -8.97 7.90 -2.57
N LEU A 191 -9.09 7.05 -3.60
CA LEU A 191 -10.26 6.21 -3.80
C LEU A 191 -10.49 5.27 -2.60
N VAL A 192 -9.43 4.57 -2.15
CA VAL A 192 -9.52 3.68 -0.98
C VAL A 192 -9.92 4.45 0.28
N VAL A 193 -9.37 5.66 0.48
CA VAL A 193 -9.73 6.53 1.61
C VAL A 193 -11.17 7.01 1.52
N GLY A 194 -11.61 7.45 0.35
CA GLY A 194 -12.99 7.90 0.12
C GLY A 194 -13.99 6.78 0.40
N TYR A 195 -13.69 5.58 -0.09
CA TYR A 195 -14.45 4.37 0.20
C TYR A 195 -14.49 4.06 1.70
N ALA A 196 -13.33 4.04 2.37
CA ALA A 196 -13.23 3.79 3.81
C ALA A 196 -14.12 4.76 4.61
N LYS A 197 -14.11 6.05 4.26
CA LYS A 197 -14.95 7.05 4.91
C LYS A 197 -16.44 6.78 4.71
N GLN A 198 -16.85 6.47 3.48
CA GLN A 198 -18.25 6.23 3.16
C GLN A 198 -18.79 4.98 3.85
N THR A 199 -17.97 3.94 4.01
CA THR A 199 -18.37 2.70 4.70
C THR A 199 -18.14 2.75 6.21
N GLY A 200 -17.61 3.86 6.73
CA GLY A 200 -17.35 4.05 8.16
C GLY A 200 -16.20 3.20 8.70
N CYS A 201 -15.22 2.86 7.87
CA CYS A 201 -14.00 2.18 8.27
C CYS A 201 -13.04 3.15 8.96
N GLU A 202 -12.55 2.77 10.14
CA GLU A 202 -11.68 3.59 10.99
C GLU A 202 -10.20 3.46 10.60
N SER A 203 -9.81 2.32 10.06
CA SER A 203 -8.46 2.06 9.60
C SER A 203 -8.42 1.26 8.30
N ILE A 204 -7.39 1.53 7.50
CA ILE A 204 -7.03 0.80 6.30
C ILE A 204 -5.80 -0.06 6.60
N LEU A 205 -5.93 -1.36 6.36
CA LEU A 205 -4.87 -2.35 6.51
C LEU A 205 -4.14 -2.50 5.18
N TRP A 206 -3.05 -1.75 5.00
CA TRP A 206 -2.22 -1.84 3.82
C TRP A 206 -1.31 -3.08 3.88
N ALA A 207 -1.33 -3.87 2.81
CA ALA A 207 -0.55 -5.12 2.72
C ALA A 207 0.93 -4.91 2.38
N ASP A 208 1.47 -3.71 2.53
CA ASP A 208 2.89 -3.46 2.24
C ASP A 208 3.79 -4.28 3.17
N SER A 209 4.66 -5.06 2.53
CA SER A 209 5.75 -5.80 3.16
C SER A 209 6.89 -4.86 3.57
N ASP A 210 7.84 -5.33 4.39
CA ASP A 210 9.08 -4.59 4.68
C ASP A 210 9.79 -4.15 3.39
N THR A 211 9.82 -5.04 2.39
CA THR A 211 10.39 -4.79 1.06
C THR A 211 9.67 -3.64 0.35
N SER A 212 8.34 -3.66 0.36
CA SER A 212 7.50 -2.63 -0.27
C SER A 212 7.64 -1.28 0.46
N LEU A 213 7.67 -1.29 1.79
CA LEU A 213 7.83 -0.10 2.62
C LEU A 213 9.20 0.54 2.45
N ALA A 214 10.28 -0.25 2.37
CA ALA A 214 11.62 0.25 2.09
C ALA A 214 11.68 0.94 0.71
N ALA A 215 11.12 0.30 -0.32
CA ALA A 215 11.04 0.86 -1.66
C ALA A 215 10.22 2.16 -1.70
N LYS A 216 9.04 2.17 -1.08
CA LYS A 216 8.18 3.37 -0.94
C LYS A 216 8.88 4.50 -0.20
N THR A 217 9.65 4.18 0.84
CA THR A 217 10.43 5.16 1.61
C THR A 217 11.47 5.84 0.75
N LEU A 218 12.28 5.06 0.02
CA LEU A 218 13.32 5.59 -0.87
C LEU A 218 12.71 6.38 -2.04
N ALA A 219 11.62 5.87 -2.63
CA ALA A 219 10.92 6.55 -3.71
C ALA A 219 10.29 7.87 -3.25
N GLY A 220 9.64 7.88 -2.08
CA GLY A 220 9.08 9.08 -1.50
C GLY A 220 10.14 10.13 -1.20
N ALA A 221 11.28 9.74 -0.64
CA ALA A 221 12.41 10.65 -0.43
C ALA A 221 12.94 11.22 -1.75
N ALA A 222 13.17 10.37 -2.77
CA ALA A 222 13.65 10.79 -4.09
C ALA A 222 12.67 11.73 -4.81
N LYS A 223 11.36 11.54 -4.63
CA LYS A 223 10.29 12.40 -5.17
C LYS A 223 10.07 13.68 -4.35
N GLY A 224 10.83 13.89 -3.26
CA GLY A 224 10.66 15.04 -2.36
C GLY A 224 9.34 15.02 -1.57
N ARG A 225 8.82 13.82 -1.26
CA ARG A 225 7.61 13.57 -0.46
C ARG A 225 7.93 13.20 0.99
N GLY A 226 9.01 13.76 1.56
CA GLY A 226 9.50 13.44 2.90
C GLY A 226 8.44 13.59 4.00
N ALA A 227 7.66 14.68 3.97
CA ALA A 227 6.59 14.91 4.95
C ALA A 227 5.48 13.84 4.90
N ALA A 228 5.19 13.29 3.71
CA ALA A 228 4.17 12.26 3.53
C ALA A 228 4.59 10.89 4.07
N LEU A 229 5.91 10.64 4.21
CA LEU A 229 6.42 9.35 4.71
C LEU A 229 5.89 9.01 6.10
N THR A 230 5.65 10.02 6.95
CA THR A 230 5.17 9.85 8.32
C THR A 230 3.81 9.15 8.45
N TRP A 231 3.07 9.02 7.36
CA TRP A 231 1.81 8.26 7.31
C TRP A 231 1.72 7.30 6.10
N GLN A 232 2.50 7.53 5.04
CA GLN A 232 2.53 6.63 3.87
C GLN A 232 3.30 5.33 4.12
N VAL A 233 4.24 5.33 5.07
CA VAL A 233 5.03 4.14 5.41
C VAL A 233 5.03 3.83 6.91
N SER A 234 4.23 4.53 7.71
CA SER A 234 4.20 4.46 9.17
C SER A 234 2.77 4.28 9.69
N ASP A 235 2.60 3.59 10.81
CA ASP A 235 1.26 3.32 11.36
C ASP A 235 0.68 4.56 12.05
N ALA A 236 0.10 5.47 11.27
CA ALA A 236 -0.29 6.78 11.73
C ALA A 236 -1.70 7.15 11.28
N MET A 237 -2.22 8.24 11.84
CA MET A 237 -3.40 8.88 11.29
C MET A 237 -3.01 9.55 9.96
N SER A 238 -3.73 9.24 8.89
CA SER A 238 -3.49 9.94 7.62
C SER A 238 -4.05 11.37 7.68
N PRO A 239 -3.61 12.28 6.78
CA PRO A 239 -4.19 13.63 6.67
C PRO A 239 -5.70 13.64 6.39
N TRP A 240 -6.27 12.52 5.95
CA TRP A 240 -7.69 12.39 5.70
C TRP A 240 -8.50 11.97 6.94
N GLY A 241 -7.87 11.74 8.10
CA GLY A 241 -8.58 11.30 9.31
C GLY A 241 -8.96 9.81 9.31
N VAL A 242 -8.39 9.02 8.40
CA VAL A 242 -8.47 7.55 8.42
C VAL A 242 -7.11 7.01 8.82
N ARG A 243 -7.06 6.04 9.74
CA ARG A 243 -5.78 5.45 10.16
C ARG A 243 -5.22 4.54 9.08
N PHE A 244 -3.91 4.60 8.86
CA PHE A 244 -3.20 3.64 8.02
C PHE A 244 -2.38 2.72 8.92
N ASP A 245 -2.53 1.41 8.73
CA ASP A 245 -1.73 0.40 9.42
C ASP A 245 -1.12 -0.56 8.41
N PHE A 246 0.09 -1.04 8.71
CA PHE A 246 0.85 -1.94 7.86
C PHE A 246 1.14 -3.25 8.59
N PRO A 247 0.22 -4.24 8.58
CA PRO A 247 0.39 -5.47 9.34
C PRO A 247 1.56 -6.34 8.86
N CYS A 248 1.91 -6.25 7.56
CA CYS A 248 3.02 -6.98 6.95
C CYS A 248 4.39 -6.28 7.09
N ARG A 249 4.48 -5.19 7.86
CA ARG A 249 5.71 -4.38 8.01
C ARG A 249 6.96 -5.18 8.38
N ASP A 250 6.81 -6.23 9.19
CA ASP A 250 7.93 -7.04 9.69
C ASP A 250 8.14 -8.34 8.88
N ILE A 251 7.52 -8.41 7.69
CA ILE A 251 7.55 -9.57 6.79
C ILE A 251 8.08 -9.09 5.43
N SER A 252 9.12 -9.73 4.91
CA SER A 252 9.63 -9.40 3.58
C SER A 252 8.78 -10.03 2.47
N LYS A 253 8.87 -9.49 1.25
CA LYS A 253 8.18 -10.08 0.09
C LYS A 253 8.60 -11.54 -0.18
N PRO A 254 9.89 -11.92 -0.09
CA PRO A 254 10.29 -13.33 -0.15
C PRO A 254 9.69 -14.20 0.95
N GLU A 255 9.56 -13.69 2.19
CA GLU A 255 8.88 -14.43 3.26
C GLU A 255 7.39 -14.68 2.93
N LEU A 256 6.71 -13.71 2.31
CA LEU A 256 5.32 -13.86 1.86
C LEU A 256 5.19 -14.86 0.70
N ALA A 257 6.15 -14.90 -0.22
CA ALA A 257 6.17 -15.92 -1.28
C ALA A 257 6.36 -17.34 -0.72
N LEU A 258 7.23 -17.51 0.29
CA LEU A 258 7.37 -18.81 0.96
C LEU A 258 6.08 -19.19 1.72
N TYR A 259 5.38 -18.21 2.30
CA TYR A 259 4.09 -18.44 2.97
C TYR A 259 3.03 -18.93 2.00
N GLU A 260 2.94 -18.30 0.83
CA GLU A 260 2.05 -18.70 -0.26
C GLU A 260 2.37 -20.13 -0.73
N SER A 261 3.65 -20.48 -0.92
CA SER A 261 4.05 -21.83 -1.37
C SER A 261 3.66 -22.97 -0.43
N VAL A 262 3.43 -22.68 0.86
CA VAL A 262 3.01 -23.67 1.87
C VAL A 262 1.55 -23.49 2.29
N SER A 263 0.79 -22.62 1.60
CA SER A 263 -0.62 -22.33 1.86
C SER A 263 -1.43 -22.65 0.60
N PRO A 264 -1.86 -23.92 0.40
CA PRO A 264 -2.49 -24.36 -0.85
C PRO A 264 -3.75 -23.59 -1.23
N ASP A 265 -4.47 -23.06 -0.22
CA ASP A 265 -5.66 -22.25 -0.42
C ASP A 265 -5.38 -20.90 -1.10
N LEU A 266 -4.13 -20.44 -1.15
CA LEU A 266 -3.72 -19.21 -1.83
C LEU A 266 -3.37 -19.40 -3.30
N SER A 267 -3.03 -20.63 -3.73
CA SER A 267 -2.57 -20.90 -5.10
C SER A 267 -3.62 -20.55 -6.16
N ASP A 268 -4.91 -20.65 -5.81
CA ASP A 268 -6.00 -20.29 -6.69
C ASP A 268 -6.40 -18.81 -6.67
N ILE A 269 -5.79 -18.02 -5.78
CA ILE A 269 -6.13 -16.62 -5.52
C ILE A 269 -5.02 -15.69 -5.98
N VAL A 270 -3.75 -16.07 -5.74
CA VAL A 270 -2.62 -15.19 -5.98
C VAL A 270 -2.38 -15.02 -7.47
N ILE A 271 -2.32 -13.75 -7.89
CA ILE A 271 -1.80 -13.35 -9.20
C ILE A 271 -0.29 -13.15 -9.02
N PRO A 272 0.56 -13.97 -9.69
CA PRO A 272 2.01 -13.81 -9.62
C PRO A 272 2.43 -12.43 -10.13
N ASP A 273 3.45 -11.84 -9.50
CA ASP A 273 4.04 -10.62 -10.03
C ASP A 273 4.65 -10.90 -11.41
N GLU A 274 4.53 -9.92 -12.31
CA GLU A 274 5.29 -9.97 -13.56
C GLU A 274 6.79 -9.96 -13.27
N PRO A 275 7.57 -10.85 -13.92
CA PRO A 275 9.01 -10.87 -13.75
C PRO A 275 9.61 -9.54 -14.20
N LEU A 276 10.55 -9.01 -13.41
CA LEU A 276 11.24 -7.77 -13.72
C LEU A 276 12.00 -7.92 -15.05
N SER A 277 11.55 -7.21 -16.08
CA SER A 277 12.23 -7.22 -17.38
C SER A 277 13.57 -6.49 -17.31
N GLU A 278 14.66 -7.21 -17.55
CA GLU A 278 16.03 -6.68 -17.62
C GLU A 278 16.26 -5.80 -18.87
N ASN A 279 15.39 -5.91 -19.88
CA ASN A 279 15.52 -5.21 -21.16
C ASN A 279 14.96 -3.78 -21.14
N ILE A 280 14.33 -3.35 -20.04
CA ILE A 280 13.79 -1.99 -19.92
C ILE A 280 14.91 -1.04 -19.52
N LEU A 281 15.21 -0.07 -20.40
CA LEU A 281 16.15 1.01 -20.10
C LEU A 281 15.72 1.75 -18.83
N THR A 282 16.66 2.02 -17.93
CA THR A 282 16.40 2.72 -16.65
C THR A 282 15.63 4.02 -16.80
N LYS A 283 15.85 4.76 -17.90
CA LYS A 283 15.14 6.01 -18.21
C LYS A 283 13.63 5.87 -18.44
N ASN A 284 13.16 4.65 -18.74
CA ASN A 284 11.75 4.35 -18.98
C ASN A 284 11.06 3.82 -17.72
N LEU A 285 11.80 3.60 -16.62
CA LEU A 285 11.25 3.17 -15.34
C LEU A 285 10.73 4.38 -14.57
N SER A 286 9.64 4.19 -13.84
CA SER A 286 9.27 5.14 -12.79
C SER A 286 10.28 5.08 -11.65
N ILE A 287 10.38 6.15 -10.85
CA ILE A 287 11.20 6.12 -9.61
C ILE A 287 10.72 4.99 -8.68
N ASP A 288 9.41 4.78 -8.56
CA ASP A 288 8.85 3.70 -7.74
C ASP A 288 9.31 2.32 -8.21
N GLU A 289 9.28 2.06 -9.52
CA GLU A 289 9.74 0.80 -10.10
C GLU A 289 11.26 0.63 -9.94
N LEU A 290 12.03 1.70 -10.16
CA LEU A 290 13.48 1.68 -9.97
C LEU A 290 13.85 1.35 -8.52
N MET A 291 13.17 1.95 -7.54
CA MET A 291 13.40 1.69 -6.12
C MET A 291 12.97 0.29 -5.72
N LEU A 292 11.84 -0.21 -6.24
CA LEU A 292 11.42 -1.59 -6.02
C LEU A 292 12.45 -2.59 -6.56
N ARG A 293 12.95 -2.38 -7.78
CA ARG A 293 14.02 -3.19 -8.38
C ARG A 293 15.29 -3.16 -7.54
N TYR A 294 15.70 -1.98 -7.08
CA TYR A 294 16.87 -1.81 -6.22
C TYR A 294 16.73 -2.60 -4.91
N VAL A 295 15.62 -2.46 -4.20
CA VAL A 295 15.39 -3.16 -2.93
C VAL A 295 15.33 -4.67 -3.14
N THR A 296 14.67 -5.13 -4.21
CA THR A 296 14.51 -6.56 -4.50
C THR A 296 15.82 -7.22 -4.95
N THR A 297 16.66 -6.53 -5.71
CA THR A 297 17.89 -7.14 -6.27
C THR A 297 19.16 -6.86 -5.46
N GLN A 298 19.31 -5.63 -4.97
CA GLN A 298 20.49 -5.22 -4.21
C GLN A 298 20.24 -5.22 -2.70
N GLY A 299 19.00 -4.92 -2.29
CA GLY A 299 18.63 -4.91 -0.86
C GLY A 299 18.68 -6.30 -0.20
N GLU A 300 18.48 -7.38 -0.96
CA GLU A 300 18.64 -8.76 -0.45
C GLU A 300 20.05 -9.07 0.04
N LYS A 301 21.07 -8.41 -0.52
CA LYS A 301 22.47 -8.55 -0.05
C LYS A 301 22.69 -7.90 1.32
N TYR A 302 21.80 -7.00 1.73
CA TYR A 302 21.90 -6.24 2.97
C TYR A 302 20.54 -6.16 3.71
N PRO A 303 20.00 -7.28 4.21
CA PRO A 303 18.66 -7.30 4.82
C PRO A 303 18.49 -6.33 6.00
N GLY A 304 19.56 -6.13 6.78
CA GLY A 304 19.56 -5.17 7.90
C GLY A 304 19.42 -3.70 7.46
N VAL A 305 19.87 -3.36 6.25
CA VAL A 305 19.76 -2.00 5.70
C VAL A 305 18.31 -1.70 5.33
N MET A 306 17.63 -2.63 4.65
CA MET A 306 16.23 -2.42 4.24
C MET A 306 15.30 -2.26 5.45
N ALA A 307 15.48 -3.09 6.48
CA ALA A 307 14.75 -2.94 7.73
C ALA A 307 15.07 -1.61 8.46
N ASN A 308 16.27 -1.05 8.29
CA ASN A 308 16.63 0.24 8.87
C ASN A 308 16.00 1.42 8.12
N VAL A 309 15.83 1.33 6.80
CA VAL A 309 15.16 2.37 5.99
C VAL A 309 13.74 2.59 6.51
N SER A 310 12.93 1.54 6.56
CA SER A 310 11.54 1.60 7.04
C SER A 310 11.46 2.06 8.51
N ARG A 311 12.37 1.58 9.36
CA ARG A 311 12.44 2.00 10.77
C ARG A 311 12.86 3.45 10.97
N THR A 312 13.69 3.99 10.08
CA THR A 312 14.11 5.40 10.13
C THR A 312 12.95 6.31 9.74
N ALA A 313 12.19 5.94 8.71
CA ALA A 313 10.96 6.67 8.34
C ALA A 313 9.95 6.70 9.50
N ASN A 314 9.80 5.59 10.23
CA ASN A 314 8.92 5.52 11.42
C ASN A 314 9.34 6.41 12.60
N LYS A 315 10.58 6.91 12.62
CA LYS A 315 11.05 7.84 13.66
C LYS A 315 10.83 9.29 13.28
N LEU A 316 10.37 9.56 12.06
CA LEU A 316 10.05 10.91 11.63
C LEU A 316 8.78 11.36 12.34
N ASP A 317 8.86 12.51 13.00
CA ASP A 317 7.70 13.11 13.66
C ASP A 317 6.76 13.71 12.61
N SER A 318 5.47 13.38 12.73
CA SER A 318 4.42 14.10 12.01
C SER A 318 4.25 15.48 12.65
N TYR A 319 4.85 16.50 12.05
CA TYR A 319 4.50 17.87 12.41
C TYR A 319 3.21 18.26 11.67
N SER A 320 2.08 18.28 12.38
CA SER A 320 0.84 18.89 11.90
C SER A 320 0.39 19.97 12.87
N SER A 321 0.37 21.21 12.41
CA SER A 321 -0.30 22.30 13.10
C SER A 321 -1.73 22.42 12.57
N LEU A 322 -2.65 22.98 13.37
CA LEU A 322 -4.03 23.24 12.93
C LEU A 322 -4.11 24.14 11.68
N ASP A 323 -3.07 24.93 11.42
CA ASP A 323 -2.96 25.86 10.28
C ASP A 323 -2.12 25.31 9.11
N SER A 324 -1.70 24.05 9.17
CA SER A 324 -0.87 23.44 8.12
C SER A 324 -1.66 23.37 6.80
N THR A 325 -1.06 23.93 5.74
CA THR A 325 -1.64 23.84 4.38
C THR A 325 -1.46 22.42 3.86
N ILE A 326 -2.48 21.84 3.23
CA ILE A 326 -2.43 20.49 2.64
C ILE A 326 -2.47 20.56 1.12
N CYS A 327 -1.82 19.60 0.48
CA CYS A 327 -1.77 19.49 -0.97
C CYS A 327 -3.15 19.12 -1.52
N SER A 328 -3.70 19.89 -2.46
CA SER A 328 -5.03 19.61 -3.04
C SER A 328 -5.15 18.25 -3.71
N LEU A 329 -4.04 17.69 -4.24
CA LEU A 329 -4.05 16.40 -4.93
C LEU A 329 -3.71 15.19 -4.04
N CYS A 330 -2.77 15.28 -3.10
CA CYS A 330 -2.36 14.11 -2.29
C CYS A 330 -2.51 14.30 -0.79
N SER A 331 -3.03 15.46 -0.37
CA SER A 331 -3.24 15.87 1.03
C SER A 331 -2.01 15.79 1.94
N ALA A 332 -0.82 15.60 1.36
CA ALA A 332 0.44 15.78 2.07
C ALA A 332 0.56 17.21 2.58
N ILE A 333 1.16 17.35 3.76
CA ILE A 333 1.41 18.66 4.37
C ILE A 333 2.35 19.46 3.46
N VAL A 334 1.96 20.70 3.18
CA VAL A 334 2.68 21.69 2.40
C VAL A 334 3.17 22.74 3.38
N ASP A 335 4.31 22.50 3.99
CA ASP A 335 4.90 23.50 4.89
C ASP A 335 5.52 24.64 4.09
N ASN A 336 5.00 25.85 4.32
CA ASN A 336 5.82 27.05 4.25
C ASN A 336 6.64 27.05 5.54
N VAL A 337 7.92 26.70 5.46
CA VAL A 337 8.82 26.67 6.62
C VAL A 337 9.05 28.11 7.10
N LYS A 338 8.10 28.67 7.87
CA LYS A 338 8.32 29.85 8.70
C LYS A 338 9.05 29.38 9.95
N GLY A 339 10.38 29.31 9.89
CA GLY A 339 11.21 29.02 11.07
C GLY A 339 12.54 28.32 10.82
N ASN A 340 12.94 28.08 9.56
CA ASN A 340 14.23 27.45 9.27
C ASN A 340 15.02 28.34 8.32
N GLU A 341 15.66 29.39 8.87
CA GLU A 341 16.60 30.26 8.13
C GLU A 341 17.81 29.47 7.58
N THR A 342 17.99 28.21 7.99
CA THR A 342 19.10 27.33 7.58
C THR A 342 18.65 26.09 6.80
N GLY A 343 17.34 25.89 6.61
CA GLY A 343 16.80 24.72 5.90
C GLY A 343 16.66 25.00 4.41
N ILE A 344 17.62 24.53 3.60
CA ILE A 344 17.51 24.53 2.14
C ILE A 344 16.31 23.64 1.75
N THR A 345 15.14 24.23 1.58
CA THR A 345 14.04 23.62 0.84
C THR A 345 14.08 24.19 -0.57
N VAL A 346 13.94 23.34 -1.58
CA VAL A 346 13.94 23.73 -3.01
C VAL A 346 12.73 24.64 -3.36
N ALA A 347 11.86 24.93 -2.40
CA ALA A 347 10.62 25.68 -2.56
C ALA A 347 10.79 27.21 -2.47
N SER A 348 11.95 27.74 -2.06
CA SER A 348 12.12 29.20 -1.87
C SER A 348 12.19 30.03 -3.17
N GLN A 349 11.90 29.45 -4.33
CA GLN A 349 11.97 30.13 -5.63
C GLN A 349 10.61 30.40 -6.30
N PHE A 350 9.48 29.98 -5.72
CA PHE A 350 8.16 30.14 -6.35
C PHE A 350 7.17 30.94 -5.48
N SER A 351 7.08 32.24 -5.78
CA SER A 351 6.00 33.22 -5.55
C SER A 351 5.38 33.41 -4.14
N VAL A 352 4.78 34.59 -3.96
CA VAL A 352 4.19 35.12 -2.71
C VAL A 352 2.81 34.48 -2.37
N GLN A 353 2.35 33.51 -3.17
CA GLN A 353 1.05 32.84 -2.98
C GLN A 353 1.22 31.53 -2.19
N LYS A 354 0.24 31.18 -1.34
CA LYS A 354 0.28 29.91 -0.59
C LYS A 354 0.38 28.73 -1.58
N PRO A 355 1.37 27.83 -1.44
CA PRO A 355 1.53 26.69 -2.33
C PRO A 355 0.34 25.72 -2.18
N GLN A 356 -0.37 25.47 -3.27
CA GLN A 356 -1.54 24.59 -3.36
C GLN A 356 -1.16 23.10 -3.47
N PHE A 357 0.04 22.81 -3.97
CA PHE A 357 0.55 21.47 -4.17
C PHE A 357 1.87 21.28 -3.42
N CYS A 358 2.10 20.07 -2.90
CA CYS A 358 3.39 19.70 -2.34
C CYS A 358 4.46 19.60 -3.44
N TYR A 359 5.74 19.67 -3.07
CA TYR A 359 6.86 19.61 -4.00
C TYR A 359 6.78 18.43 -4.98
N GLY A 360 6.48 17.23 -4.47
CA GLY A 360 6.34 16.03 -5.31
C GLY A 360 5.23 16.17 -6.35
N CYS A 361 4.03 16.61 -5.93
CA CYS A 361 2.94 16.87 -6.87
C CYS A 361 3.33 17.94 -7.89
N THR A 362 3.92 19.07 -7.47
CA THR A 362 4.35 20.13 -8.39
C THR A 362 5.35 19.64 -9.44
N ARG A 363 6.31 18.79 -9.07
CA ARG A 363 7.27 18.19 -10.01
C ARG A 363 6.66 17.16 -10.96
N SER A 364 5.58 16.50 -10.53
CA SER A 364 4.89 15.51 -11.34
C SER A 364 3.87 16.11 -12.31
N ARG A 365 3.52 17.40 -12.17
CA ARG A 365 2.55 18.08 -13.05
C ARG A 365 3.01 18.04 -14.52
N PRO A 366 2.05 18.00 -15.47
CA PRO A 366 2.34 18.27 -16.88
C PRO A 366 3.02 19.64 -17.03
N GLU A 367 4.00 19.73 -17.93
CA GLU A 367 4.58 21.01 -18.30
C GLU A 367 3.49 21.86 -18.95
N ILE A 368 3.28 23.07 -18.42
CA ILE A 368 2.41 24.05 -19.06
C ILE A 368 3.26 24.64 -20.19
N ASP A 369 2.99 24.24 -21.43
CA ASP A 369 3.50 24.96 -22.60
C ASP A 369 3.02 26.41 -22.48
N SER A 370 3.96 27.30 -22.18
CA SER A 370 3.76 28.75 -22.06
C SER A 370 3.76 29.44 -23.41
#